data_AF-A0A382ZJF1-F1
#
_entry.id   AF-A0A382ZJF1-F1
#
_cell.length_a   1.000
_cell.length_b   1.000
_cell.length_c   1.000
_cell.angle_alpha   90.00
_cell.angle_beta   90.00
_cell.angle_gamma   90.00
#
_symmetry.space_group_name_H-M   'P 1'
#
loop_
_entity.id
_entity.type
_entity.pdbx_description
1 polymer ?
#
loop_
_entity_poly.entity_id
_entity_poly.type
_entity_poly.pdbx_seq_one_letter_code
_entity_poly.pdbx_strand_id
1 'polypeptide(L)'
;DEGSGAKPFYFKMTGTGILSNRTYFAKEITVSSTEYPKYCTIHDKHLVVAGAATSPNTIYYSGTSDIDDFTSDGSGSILLDDQVVALRSFRDDLIIFCKNSIYKLININVAATIAVQPLVDNLGCLDGRSVQEIGGDLVFLAPDGIRTLAGTARIGDVELGVVSRAIQPIIKTISDNIGDYNVSTIVIRDKSQYRLYYGDASTGDASKGLIGTLKTSKEGVTQFQWAETFRIDASSSATSGFNAAGVEKYFHGDYAG
;
A
#
# COMPACT_ATOMS: atom_id res chain seq x y z
N ASP A 1 -13.22 1.96 -5.32
CA ASP A 1 -13.67 3.36 -5.41
C ASP A 1 -12.76 4.12 -6.36
N GLU A 2 -13.28 4.40 -7.56
CA GLU A 2 -12.59 5.21 -8.58
C GLU A 2 -12.96 6.70 -8.48
N GLY A 3 -13.70 7.09 -7.43
CA GLY A 3 -14.28 8.42 -7.25
C GLY A 3 -13.28 9.56 -7.39
N SER A 4 -13.49 10.37 -8.43
CA SER A 4 -12.87 11.69 -8.59
C SER A 4 -13.60 12.66 -7.64
N GLY A 5 -12.93 13.13 -6.59
CA GLY A 5 -13.49 14.17 -5.71
C GLY A 5 -13.24 13.99 -4.22
N ALA A 6 -12.66 12.86 -3.78
CA ALA A 6 -12.27 12.68 -2.40
C ALA A 6 -10.93 13.39 -2.12
N LYS A 7 -10.88 14.16 -1.03
CA LYS A 7 -9.66 14.77 -0.53
C LYS A 7 -8.98 13.86 0.49
N PRO A 8 -7.64 13.87 0.61
CA PRO A 8 -6.98 13.22 1.73
C PRO A 8 -7.55 13.72 3.06
N PHE A 9 -7.89 12.79 3.95
CA PHE A 9 -8.47 13.10 5.24
C PHE A 9 -7.45 12.88 6.34
N TYR A 10 -7.16 13.93 7.10
CA TYR A 10 -6.35 13.87 8.30
C TYR A 10 -7.24 13.63 9.52
N PHE A 11 -6.89 12.61 10.30
CA PHE A 11 -7.47 12.35 11.60
C PHE A 11 -6.37 12.13 12.63
N LYS A 12 -6.47 12.84 13.76
CA LYS A 12 -5.62 12.63 14.92
C LYS A 12 -6.47 12.67 16.19
N MET A 13 -6.16 11.76 17.11
CA MET A 13 -6.78 11.72 18.44
C MET A 13 -5.67 11.84 19.49
N THR A 14 -5.87 12.71 20.48
CA THR A 14 -4.96 12.87 21.61
C THR A 14 -5.68 12.74 22.94
N GLY A 15 -4.95 12.41 24.00
CA GLY A 15 -5.49 12.24 25.36
C GLY A 15 -5.64 10.77 25.78
N THR A 16 -6.00 10.54 27.03
CA THR A 16 -6.11 9.21 27.66
C THR A 16 -7.50 9.00 28.26
N GLY A 17 -7.84 7.75 28.60
CA GLY A 17 -9.13 7.41 29.22
C GLY A 17 -10.26 7.16 28.22
N ILE A 18 -11.51 7.39 28.64
CA ILE A 18 -12.72 7.17 27.84
C ILE A 18 -12.73 8.03 26.57
N LEU A 19 -13.34 7.52 25.49
CA LEU A 19 -13.36 8.19 24.18
C LEU A 19 -13.95 9.62 24.26
N SER A 20 -14.98 9.84 25.07
CA SER A 20 -15.60 11.16 25.23
C SER A 20 -14.68 12.23 25.81
N ASN A 21 -13.57 11.85 26.45
CA ASN A 21 -12.64 12.79 27.09
C ASN A 21 -11.40 13.09 26.20
N ARG A 22 -11.32 12.49 25.01
CA ARG A 22 -10.19 12.67 24.10
C ARG A 22 -10.45 13.85 23.18
N THR A 23 -9.36 14.47 22.72
CA THR A 23 -9.42 15.55 21.73
C THR A 23 -9.26 14.95 20.34
N TYR A 24 -10.14 15.36 19.42
CA TYR A 24 -10.17 14.91 18.04
C TYR A 24 -9.81 16.06 17.11
N PHE A 25 -8.93 15.78 16.16
CA PHE A 25 -8.55 16.68 15.07
C PHE A 25 -8.96 15.98 13.77
N ALA A 26 -9.75 16.65 12.96
CA ALA A 26 -10.23 16.15 11.68
C ALA A 26 -10.13 17.28 10.66
N LYS A 27 -9.52 17.00 9.50
CA LYS A 27 -9.35 17.99 8.43
C LYS A 27 -9.25 17.31 7.08
N GLU A 28 -9.84 17.93 6.06
CA GLU A 28 -9.54 17.59 4.67
C GLU A 28 -8.34 18.40 4.18
N ILE A 29 -7.39 17.70 3.58
CA ILE A 29 -6.17 18.28 3.01
C ILE A 29 -6.44 18.60 1.54
N THR A 30 -6.07 19.81 1.11
CA THR A 30 -6.24 20.23 -0.28
C THR A 30 -4.87 20.34 -0.94
N VAL A 31 -4.60 19.49 -1.93
CA VAL A 31 -3.38 19.55 -2.74
C VAL A 31 -3.46 20.72 -3.72
N SER A 32 -4.56 20.81 -4.45
CA SER A 32 -4.94 21.95 -5.27
C SER A 32 -6.47 21.96 -5.45
N SER A 33 -7.01 22.95 -6.16
CA SER A 33 -8.44 22.98 -6.52
C SER A 33 -8.84 21.94 -7.57
N THR A 34 -7.88 21.36 -8.29
CA THR A 34 -8.12 20.41 -9.40
C THR A 34 -7.62 19.00 -9.09
N GLU A 35 -6.71 18.83 -8.14
CA GLU A 35 -6.08 17.54 -7.85
C GLU A 35 -6.75 16.81 -6.67
N TYR A 36 -7.30 15.64 -6.97
CA TYR A 36 -7.96 14.74 -6.01
C TYR A 36 -7.22 13.39 -5.98
N PRO A 37 -6.10 13.29 -5.24
CA PRO A 37 -5.27 12.09 -5.22
C PRO A 37 -5.97 10.91 -4.53
N LYS A 38 -5.66 9.71 -5.02
CA LYS A 38 -6.21 8.44 -4.52
C LYS A 38 -5.30 7.75 -3.49
N TYR A 39 -4.01 8.00 -3.59
CA TYR A 39 -3.00 7.33 -2.77
C TYR A 39 -2.26 8.36 -1.93
N CYS A 40 -1.95 8.01 -0.68
CA CYS A 40 -1.15 8.84 0.19
C CYS A 40 -0.24 8.01 1.09
N THR A 41 0.88 8.61 1.49
CA THR A 41 1.76 8.08 2.54
C THR A 41 2.53 9.24 3.18
N ILE A 42 2.96 9.05 4.43
CA ILE A 42 3.92 9.96 5.06
C ILE A 42 5.31 9.40 4.76
N HIS A 43 6.19 10.23 4.20
CA HIS A 43 7.59 9.90 3.95
C HIS A 43 8.48 11.05 4.34
N ASP A 44 9.45 10.79 5.23
CA ASP A 44 10.43 11.75 5.73
C ASP A 44 9.87 13.16 6.05
N LYS A 45 8.77 13.18 6.82
CA LYS A 45 8.00 14.38 7.25
C LYS A 45 7.18 15.10 6.19
N HIS A 46 7.11 14.57 4.97
CA HIS A 46 6.23 15.04 3.92
C HIS A 46 4.97 14.16 3.86
N LEU A 47 3.83 14.77 3.58
CA LEU A 47 2.70 14.05 3.03
C LEU A 47 2.92 13.93 1.53
N VAL A 48 3.02 12.70 1.03
CA VAL A 48 3.14 12.41 -0.40
C VAL A 48 1.85 11.81 -0.90
N VAL A 49 1.33 12.34 -2.01
CA VAL A 49 0.04 11.97 -2.59
C VAL A 49 0.14 11.80 -4.10
N ALA A 50 -0.69 10.94 -4.67
CA ALA A 50 -0.66 10.62 -6.10
C ALA A 50 -1.95 9.99 -6.62
N GLY A 51 -2.01 9.76 -7.93
CA GLY A 51 -3.08 9.02 -8.58
C GLY A 51 -4.36 9.83 -8.77
N ALA A 52 -4.27 11.16 -8.83
CA ALA A 52 -5.39 12.00 -9.18
C ALA A 52 -5.85 11.71 -10.62
N ALA A 53 -7.15 11.80 -10.90
CA ALA A 53 -7.69 11.46 -12.21
C ALA A 53 -7.16 12.37 -13.34
N THR A 54 -6.88 13.64 -13.00
CA THR A 54 -6.30 14.67 -13.89
C THR A 54 -4.79 14.53 -14.08
N SER A 55 -4.09 13.92 -13.12
CA SER A 55 -2.63 13.76 -13.10
C SER A 55 -2.21 12.37 -12.59
N PRO A 56 -2.62 11.27 -13.26
CA PRO A 56 -2.50 9.91 -12.73
C PRO A 56 -1.05 9.43 -12.55
N ASN A 57 -0.11 10.07 -13.23
CA ASN A 57 1.32 9.81 -13.21
C ASN A 57 2.13 10.92 -12.50
N THR A 58 1.48 11.76 -11.69
CA THR A 58 2.18 12.80 -10.92
C THR A 58 2.11 12.49 -9.43
N ILE A 59 3.24 12.65 -8.75
CA ILE A 59 3.32 12.69 -7.29
C ILE A 59 3.41 14.13 -6.83
N TYR A 60 2.76 14.45 -5.71
CA TYR A 60 2.86 15.73 -5.03
C TYR A 60 3.34 15.47 -3.61
N TYR A 61 4.25 16.29 -3.11
CA TYR A 61 4.70 16.23 -1.72
C TYR A 61 4.52 17.59 -1.06
N SER A 62 4.04 17.56 0.19
CA SER A 62 3.82 18.75 0.99
C SER A 62 5.14 19.39 1.42
N GLY A 63 5.10 20.51 2.13
CA GLY A 63 6.25 21.08 2.82
C GLY A 63 6.75 20.16 3.94
N THR A 64 8.00 20.33 4.35
CA THR A 64 8.60 19.53 5.41
C THR A 64 7.92 19.81 6.75
N SER A 65 7.36 18.76 7.38
CA SER A 65 6.61 18.86 8.64
C SER A 65 5.33 19.70 8.58
N ASP A 66 4.90 20.08 7.38
CA ASP A 66 3.61 20.72 7.13
C ASP A 66 2.86 19.92 6.07
N ILE A 67 1.98 19.03 6.53
CA ILE A 67 1.22 18.11 5.68
C ILE A 67 0.13 18.81 4.85
N ASP A 68 -0.16 20.07 5.15
CA ASP A 68 -1.25 20.83 4.54
C ASP A 68 -0.77 21.81 3.46
N ASP A 69 0.55 21.99 3.33
CA ASP A 69 1.13 22.97 2.41
C ASP A 69 1.76 22.28 1.21
N PHE A 70 1.17 22.48 0.03
CA PHE A 70 1.68 21.98 -1.26
C PHE A 70 2.21 23.12 -2.15
N THR A 71 2.51 24.28 -1.55
CA THR A 71 2.83 25.51 -2.28
C THR A 71 4.10 26.20 -1.84
N SER A 72 4.56 26.01 -0.60
CA SER A 72 5.77 26.67 -0.09
C SER A 72 7.07 25.93 -0.46
N ASP A 73 8.18 26.56 -0.09
CA ASP A 73 9.52 25.98 -0.22
C ASP A 73 9.62 24.62 0.49
N GLY A 74 10.14 23.62 -0.22
CA GLY A 74 10.22 22.24 0.27
C GLY A 74 9.02 21.37 -0.08
N SER A 75 7.97 21.94 -0.68
CA SER A 75 6.94 21.19 -1.39
C SER A 75 7.28 21.04 -2.88
N GLY A 76 6.54 20.20 -3.60
CA GLY A 76 6.69 20.10 -5.05
C GLY A 76 5.90 18.98 -5.68
N SER A 77 6.11 18.82 -6.99
CA SER A 77 5.52 17.75 -7.78
C SER A 77 6.55 17.13 -8.72
N ILE A 78 6.38 15.84 -9.01
CA ILE A 78 7.25 15.10 -9.91
C ILE A 78 6.37 14.29 -10.86
N LEU A 79 6.59 14.49 -12.16
CA LEU A 79 5.95 13.74 -13.23
C LEU A 79 6.71 12.43 -13.47
N LEU A 80 5.97 11.34 -13.60
CA LEU A 80 6.47 10.00 -13.91
C LEU A 80 6.02 9.56 -15.29
N ASP A 81 6.70 8.56 -15.86
CA ASP A 81 6.35 7.99 -17.17
C ASP A 81 5.20 6.97 -17.10
N ASP A 82 4.75 6.61 -15.89
CA ASP A 82 3.74 5.57 -15.66
C ASP A 82 2.74 6.00 -14.58
N GLN A 83 1.54 5.43 -14.65
CA GLN A 83 0.45 5.73 -13.74
C GLN A 83 0.71 5.13 -12.35
N VAL A 84 0.63 5.97 -11.32
CA VAL A 84 0.80 5.56 -9.92
C VAL A 84 -0.42 4.73 -9.47
N VAL A 85 -0.14 3.64 -8.76
CA VAL A 85 -1.12 2.69 -8.21
C VAL A 85 -0.97 2.56 -6.68
N ALA A 86 0.23 2.78 -6.13
CA ALA A 86 0.44 2.86 -4.68
C ALA A 86 1.71 3.63 -4.31
N LEU A 87 1.71 4.14 -3.08
CA LEU A 87 2.85 4.78 -2.44
C LEU A 87 3.14 4.07 -1.11
N ARG A 88 4.42 3.78 -0.85
CA ARG A 88 4.90 3.24 0.43
C ARG A 88 6.23 3.84 0.83
N SER A 89 6.27 4.51 1.97
CA SER A 89 7.53 4.78 2.65
C SER A 89 8.12 3.45 3.13
N PHE A 90 9.37 3.17 2.78
CA PHE A 90 10.03 1.93 3.13
C PHE A 90 11.51 2.18 3.40
N ARG A 91 11.87 2.15 4.69
CA ARG A 91 13.16 2.66 5.19
C ARG A 91 13.35 4.13 4.76
N ASP A 92 14.49 4.44 4.16
CA ASP A 92 14.90 5.79 3.75
C ASP A 92 14.35 6.19 2.37
N ASP A 93 13.76 5.23 1.64
CA ASP A 93 13.26 5.44 0.28
C ASP A 93 11.71 5.48 0.28
N LEU A 94 11.14 6.28 -0.61
CA LEU A 94 9.72 6.18 -0.96
C LEU A 94 9.59 5.28 -2.19
N ILE A 95 8.92 4.15 -2.05
CA ILE A 95 8.62 3.25 -3.16
C ILE A 95 7.32 3.67 -3.83
N ILE A 96 7.39 3.85 -5.14
CA ILE A 96 6.29 4.26 -6.00
C ILE A 96 5.94 3.08 -6.90
N PHE A 97 4.79 2.46 -6.62
CA PHE A 97 4.27 1.38 -7.45
C PHE A 97 3.41 1.98 -8.55
N CYS A 98 3.78 1.72 -9.80
CA CYS A 98 3.00 2.09 -10.97
C CYS A 98 2.39 0.85 -11.63
N LYS A 99 1.59 1.03 -12.68
CA LYS A 99 0.92 -0.07 -13.39
C LYS A 99 1.92 -1.05 -14.03
N ASN A 100 2.99 -0.52 -14.61
CA ASN A 100 3.96 -1.26 -15.43
C ASN A 100 5.41 -1.06 -14.98
N SER A 101 5.64 -0.35 -13.89
CA SER A 101 6.96 -0.02 -13.38
C SER A 101 6.94 0.21 -11.87
N ILE A 102 8.11 0.17 -11.25
CA ILE A 102 8.31 0.52 -9.84
C ILE A 102 9.49 1.48 -9.78
N TYR A 103 9.30 2.60 -9.09
CA TYR A 103 10.34 3.58 -8.85
C TYR A 103 10.62 3.71 -7.35
N LYS A 104 11.74 4.37 -7.05
CA LYS A 104 11.95 4.99 -5.76
C LYS A 104 12.22 6.48 -5.89
N LEU A 105 11.72 7.25 -4.95
CA LEU A 105 12.11 8.63 -4.74
C LEU A 105 13.15 8.67 -3.62
N ILE A 106 14.25 9.37 -3.88
CA ILE A 106 15.32 9.61 -2.92
C ILE A 106 15.51 11.10 -2.67
N ASN A 107 16.07 11.44 -1.51
CA ASN A 107 16.45 12.80 -1.12
C ASN A 107 15.32 13.83 -1.20
N ILE A 108 14.09 13.48 -0.78
CA ILE A 108 12.92 14.38 -0.82
C ILE A 108 13.17 15.73 -0.12
N ASN A 109 14.02 15.74 0.91
CA ASN A 109 14.39 16.94 1.67
C ASN A 109 15.51 17.79 1.05
N VAL A 110 16.14 17.35 -0.06
CA VAL A 110 17.29 18.04 -0.66
C VAL A 110 17.01 18.35 -2.13
N ALA A 111 16.49 19.55 -2.40
CA ALA A 111 16.07 19.98 -3.74
C ALA A 111 17.14 19.81 -4.84
N ALA A 112 18.43 19.93 -4.51
CA ALA A 112 19.51 19.77 -5.47
C ALA A 112 19.77 18.31 -5.90
N THR A 113 19.31 17.33 -5.10
CA THR A 113 19.62 15.90 -5.29
C THR A 113 18.39 15.01 -5.22
N ILE A 114 17.19 15.59 -5.12
CA ILE A 114 15.92 14.87 -5.21
C ILE A 114 15.85 14.18 -6.57
N ALA A 115 15.56 12.89 -6.57
CA ALA A 115 15.54 12.11 -7.80
C ALA A 115 14.58 10.93 -7.70
N VAL A 116 13.89 10.65 -8.80
CA VAL A 116 13.19 9.40 -9.02
C VAL A 116 14.11 8.46 -9.77
N GLN A 117 14.25 7.23 -9.27
CA GLN A 117 15.10 6.20 -9.86
C GLN A 117 14.26 4.96 -10.16
N PRO A 118 14.38 4.38 -11.37
CA PRO A 118 13.72 3.12 -11.67
C PRO A 118 14.29 2.00 -10.80
N LEU A 119 13.40 1.20 -10.22
CA LEU A 119 13.72 -0.06 -9.56
C LEU A 119 13.40 -1.23 -10.46
N VAL A 120 12.25 -1.16 -11.14
CA VAL A 120 11.74 -2.23 -12.00
C VAL A 120 11.08 -1.64 -13.23
N ASP A 121 11.51 -2.09 -14.40
CA ASP A 121 10.90 -1.76 -15.68
C ASP A 121 10.06 -2.94 -16.20
N ASN A 122 8.94 -2.63 -16.87
CA ASN A 122 8.02 -3.60 -17.49
C ASN A 122 7.31 -4.57 -16.53
N LEU A 123 7.29 -4.23 -15.25
CA LEU A 123 6.54 -4.97 -14.24
C LEU A 123 6.13 -4.01 -13.11
N GLY A 124 4.83 -3.88 -12.88
CA GLY A 124 4.26 -3.03 -11.85
C GLY A 124 3.34 -3.78 -10.89
N CYS A 125 2.39 -3.04 -10.32
CA CYS A 125 1.42 -3.52 -9.35
C CYS A 125 0.01 -3.48 -9.93
N LEU A 126 -0.73 -4.59 -9.83
CA LEU A 126 -2.10 -4.67 -10.33
C LEU A 126 -3.09 -3.91 -9.45
N ASP A 127 -2.94 -3.99 -8.12
CA ASP A 127 -3.78 -3.25 -7.17
C ASP A 127 -2.95 -2.77 -5.98
N GLY A 128 -2.99 -1.46 -5.73
CA GLY A 128 -2.21 -0.81 -4.66
C GLY A 128 -2.58 -1.24 -3.25
N ARG A 129 -3.80 -1.76 -3.03
CA ARG A 129 -4.22 -2.35 -1.77
C ARG A 129 -3.53 -3.67 -1.49
N SER A 130 -2.92 -4.31 -2.50
CA SER A 130 -2.09 -5.49 -2.29
C SER A 130 -0.75 -5.20 -1.61
N VAL A 131 -0.31 -3.93 -1.62
CA VAL A 131 1.03 -3.57 -1.16
C VAL A 131 1.09 -3.51 0.37
N GLN A 132 1.89 -4.39 0.96
CA GLN A 132 2.10 -4.51 2.40
C GLN A 132 3.57 -4.68 2.76
N GLU A 133 3.92 -4.44 4.02
CA GLU A 133 5.23 -4.77 4.58
C GLU A 133 5.11 -5.99 5.51
N ILE A 134 5.92 -7.01 5.25
CA ILE A 134 5.97 -8.22 6.07
C ILE A 134 7.37 -8.82 6.07
N GLY A 135 7.87 -9.23 7.23
CA GLY A 135 9.19 -9.85 7.34
C GLY A 135 10.35 -8.93 6.97
N GLY A 136 10.14 -7.61 6.97
CA GLY A 136 11.14 -6.61 6.58
C GLY A 136 11.21 -6.29 5.08
N ASP A 137 10.34 -6.92 4.28
CA ASP A 137 10.23 -6.73 2.84
C ASP A 137 8.83 -6.21 2.45
N LEU A 138 8.76 -5.53 1.31
CA LEU A 138 7.46 -5.20 0.70
C LEU A 138 6.95 -6.41 -0.08
N VAL A 139 5.65 -6.64 -0.01
CA VAL A 139 4.93 -7.65 -0.79
C VAL A 139 3.83 -6.97 -1.59
N PHE A 140 3.61 -7.39 -2.83
CA PHE A 140 2.60 -6.80 -3.73
C PHE A 140 2.12 -7.81 -4.78
N LEU A 141 0.93 -7.58 -5.34
CA LEU A 141 0.37 -8.37 -6.44
C LEU A 141 0.83 -7.80 -7.79
N ALA A 142 1.67 -8.54 -8.50
CA ALA A 142 2.11 -8.26 -9.86
C ALA A 142 1.31 -9.14 -10.87
N PRO A 143 1.39 -8.85 -12.19
CA PRO A 143 0.71 -9.65 -13.22
C PRO A 143 1.03 -11.15 -13.23
N ASP A 144 2.22 -11.54 -12.78
CA ASP A 144 2.67 -12.94 -12.74
C ASP A 144 2.62 -13.55 -11.32
N GLY A 145 2.17 -12.77 -10.35
CA GLY A 145 1.82 -13.20 -9.02
C GLY A 145 2.29 -12.32 -7.89
N ILE A 146 2.22 -12.85 -6.67
CA ILE A 146 2.64 -12.10 -5.48
C ILE A 146 4.16 -12.11 -5.44
N ARG A 147 4.73 -10.91 -5.44
CA ARG A 147 6.17 -10.66 -5.43
C ARG A 147 6.60 -9.95 -4.16
N THR A 148 7.87 -10.14 -3.84
CA THR A 148 8.55 -9.39 -2.79
C THR A 148 9.52 -8.39 -3.41
N LEU A 149 9.69 -7.27 -2.73
CA LEU A 149 10.71 -6.27 -3.02
C LEU A 149 11.59 -6.13 -1.78
N ALA A 150 12.85 -6.56 -1.93
CA ALA A 150 13.80 -6.63 -0.84
C ALA A 150 14.22 -5.25 -0.34
N GLY A 151 14.43 -5.16 0.97
CA GLY A 151 14.86 -3.93 1.64
C GLY A 151 16.18 -3.31 1.20
N THR A 152 17.06 -4.09 0.59
CA THR A 152 18.40 -3.66 0.16
C THR A 152 18.49 -3.43 -1.35
N ALA A 153 17.35 -3.36 -2.04
CA ALA A 153 17.28 -3.16 -3.48
C ALA A 153 18.10 -1.93 -3.92
N ARG A 154 19.32 -2.18 -4.43
CA ARG A 154 20.14 -1.16 -5.08
C ARG A 154 19.58 -0.92 -6.47
N ILE A 155 19.87 0.26 -7.04
CA ILE A 155 19.53 0.54 -8.44
C ILE A 155 20.17 -0.56 -9.31
N GLY A 156 19.34 -1.30 -10.04
CA GLY A 156 19.79 -2.38 -10.93
C GLY A 156 20.02 -3.75 -10.28
N ASP A 157 19.81 -3.92 -8.97
CA ASP A 157 19.97 -5.20 -8.25
C ASP A 157 18.72 -5.52 -7.41
N VAL A 158 17.54 -5.30 -8.00
CA VAL A 158 16.26 -5.59 -7.36
C VAL A 158 15.95 -7.07 -7.52
N GLU A 159 16.21 -7.86 -6.48
CA GLU A 159 15.76 -9.25 -6.45
C GLU A 159 14.24 -9.28 -6.26
N LEU A 160 13.50 -9.45 -7.35
CA LEU A 160 12.07 -9.66 -7.32
C LEU A 160 11.77 -11.16 -7.25
N GLY A 161 11.48 -11.64 -6.04
CA GLY A 161 11.07 -13.02 -5.82
C GLY A 161 9.56 -13.18 -6.02
N VAL A 162 9.13 -13.99 -7.00
CA VAL A 162 7.74 -14.51 -7.04
C VAL A 162 7.59 -15.53 -5.92
N VAL A 163 6.83 -15.17 -4.89
CA VAL A 163 6.62 -15.99 -3.69
C VAL A 163 5.37 -16.87 -3.77
N SER A 164 4.47 -16.58 -4.72
CA SER A 164 3.23 -17.33 -4.93
C SER A 164 3.32 -18.45 -5.97
N ARG A 165 4.53 -18.92 -6.32
CA ARG A 165 4.72 -19.99 -7.33
C ARG A 165 3.91 -21.25 -7.03
N ALA A 166 3.78 -21.60 -5.74
CA ALA A 166 3.03 -22.79 -5.30
C ALA A 166 1.52 -22.70 -5.54
N ILE A 167 0.97 -21.49 -5.72
CA ILE A 167 -0.47 -21.24 -5.91
C ILE A 167 -0.79 -20.53 -7.23
N GLN A 168 0.08 -20.69 -8.24
CA GLN A 168 -0.04 -20.02 -9.54
C GLN A 168 -1.41 -20.15 -10.22
N PRO A 169 -2.10 -21.30 -10.21
CA PRO A 169 -3.44 -21.39 -10.81
C PRO A 169 -4.46 -20.41 -10.21
N ILE A 170 -4.40 -20.19 -8.89
CA ILE A 170 -5.33 -19.31 -8.18
C ILE A 170 -4.95 -17.85 -8.44
N ILE A 171 -3.66 -17.55 -8.36
CA ILE A 171 -3.11 -16.22 -8.61
C ILE A 171 -3.37 -15.75 -10.03
N LYS A 172 -3.26 -16.65 -11.03
CA LYS A 172 -3.59 -16.34 -12.41
C LYS A 172 -5.07 -15.94 -12.54
N THR A 173 -5.96 -16.68 -11.89
CA THR A 173 -7.39 -16.34 -11.83
C THR A 173 -7.62 -14.95 -11.24
N ILE A 174 -6.93 -14.61 -10.14
CA ILE A 174 -7.05 -13.28 -9.51
C ILE A 174 -6.53 -12.18 -10.46
N SER A 175 -5.36 -12.41 -11.07
CA SER A 175 -4.68 -11.42 -11.91
C SER A 175 -5.45 -11.14 -13.20
N ASP A 176 -6.00 -12.19 -13.83
CA ASP A 176 -6.78 -12.08 -15.08
C ASP A 176 -8.12 -11.33 -14.86
N ASN A 177 -8.66 -11.32 -13.64
CA ASN A 177 -9.96 -10.72 -13.31
C ASN A 177 -9.82 -9.56 -12.28
N ILE A 178 -8.63 -8.99 -12.15
CA ILE A 178 -8.37 -7.99 -11.11
C ILE A 178 -9.25 -6.74 -11.24
N GLY A 179 -9.66 -6.38 -12.45
CA GLY A 179 -10.55 -5.25 -12.71
C GLY A 179 -11.97 -5.45 -12.19
N ASP A 180 -12.39 -6.69 -11.96
CA ASP A 180 -13.72 -7.04 -11.46
C ASP A 180 -13.73 -7.26 -9.94
N TYR A 181 -12.56 -7.43 -9.32
CA TYR A 181 -12.42 -7.70 -7.89
C TYR A 181 -12.09 -6.45 -7.08
N ASN A 182 -12.79 -6.29 -5.96
CA ASN A 182 -12.25 -5.55 -4.82
C ASN A 182 -11.18 -6.38 -4.14
N VAL A 183 -10.02 -5.76 -3.90
CA VAL A 183 -8.91 -6.36 -3.18
C VAL A 183 -8.68 -5.64 -1.88
N SER A 184 -8.48 -6.42 -0.82
CA SER A 184 -8.11 -5.93 0.50
C SER A 184 -7.04 -6.83 1.08
N THR A 185 -6.08 -6.25 1.79
CA THR A 185 -5.01 -7.02 2.40
C THR A 185 -4.73 -6.60 3.83
N ILE A 186 -4.17 -7.54 4.58
CA ILE A 186 -3.82 -7.33 5.98
C ILE A 186 -2.57 -8.14 6.31
N VAL A 187 -1.71 -7.54 7.14
CA VAL A 187 -0.58 -8.23 7.76
C VAL A 187 -0.91 -8.49 9.23
N ILE A 188 -0.82 -9.74 9.66
CA ILE A 188 -0.94 -10.14 11.07
C ILE A 188 0.46 -10.54 11.52
N ARG A 189 1.14 -9.62 12.22
CA ARG A 189 2.55 -9.73 12.60
C ARG A 189 2.79 -10.88 13.56
N ASP A 190 1.90 -11.05 14.55
CA ASP A 190 2.00 -12.11 15.54
C ASP A 190 1.94 -13.51 14.91
N LYS A 191 1.36 -13.61 13.71
CA LYS A 191 1.25 -14.86 12.93
C LYS A 191 2.23 -14.91 11.76
N SER A 192 2.98 -13.84 11.50
CA SER A 192 3.79 -13.68 10.28
C SER A 192 2.99 -13.96 9.01
N GLN A 193 1.75 -13.44 8.95
CA GLN A 193 0.80 -13.70 7.87
C GLN A 193 0.53 -12.46 7.04
N TYR A 194 0.66 -12.59 5.73
CA TYR A 194 0.06 -11.71 4.74
C TYR A 194 -1.23 -12.36 4.27
N ARG A 195 -2.35 -11.64 4.31
CA ARG A 195 -3.63 -12.13 3.78
C ARG A 195 -4.12 -11.21 2.69
N LEU A 196 -4.59 -11.81 1.61
CA LEU A 196 -5.23 -11.11 0.50
C LEU A 196 -6.65 -11.65 0.36
N TYR A 197 -7.63 -10.77 0.49
CA TYR A 197 -9.03 -11.06 0.25
C TYR A 197 -9.44 -10.45 -1.07
N TYR A 198 -10.25 -11.17 -1.83
CA TYR A 198 -10.72 -10.73 -3.13
C TYR A 198 -12.15 -11.19 -3.38
N GLY A 199 -12.92 -10.35 -4.04
CA GLY A 199 -14.32 -10.60 -4.36
C GLY A 199 -14.97 -9.37 -4.98
N ASP A 200 -16.21 -9.51 -5.42
CA ASP A 200 -17.06 -8.45 -5.97
C ASP A 200 -18.31 -8.24 -5.10
N ALA A 201 -19.17 -7.31 -5.51
CA ALA A 201 -20.43 -6.97 -4.83
C ALA A 201 -21.41 -8.15 -4.66
N SER A 202 -21.32 -9.15 -5.54
CA SER A 202 -22.18 -10.32 -5.54
C SER A 202 -21.59 -11.48 -4.75
N THR A 203 -20.34 -11.35 -4.29
CA THR A 203 -19.61 -12.48 -3.74
C THR A 203 -20.11 -12.83 -2.34
N GLY A 204 -20.41 -11.85 -1.47
CA GLY A 204 -21.00 -12.06 -0.14
C GLY A 204 -20.40 -13.24 0.62
N ASP A 205 -21.22 -14.25 0.93
CA ASP A 205 -20.81 -15.50 1.59
C ASP A 205 -19.83 -16.37 0.79
N ALA A 206 -19.67 -16.16 -0.51
CA ALA A 206 -18.70 -16.88 -1.34
C ALA A 206 -17.30 -16.22 -1.37
N SER A 207 -17.04 -15.24 -0.49
CA SER A 207 -15.78 -14.49 -0.45
C SER A 207 -14.57 -15.39 -0.29
N LYS A 208 -13.52 -15.09 -1.05
CA LYS A 208 -12.28 -15.87 -1.12
C LYS A 208 -11.11 -15.07 -0.58
N GLY A 209 -10.09 -15.79 -0.14
CA GLY A 209 -8.85 -15.17 0.26
C GLY A 209 -7.68 -16.14 0.23
N LEU A 210 -6.50 -15.57 0.32
CA LEU A 210 -5.21 -16.24 0.41
C LEU A 210 -4.56 -15.87 1.73
N ILE A 211 -3.95 -16.84 2.38
CA ILE A 211 -3.08 -16.64 3.54
C ILE A 211 -1.68 -17.09 3.14
N GLY A 212 -0.75 -16.14 3.07
CA GLY A 212 0.67 -16.40 3.00
C GLY A 212 1.28 -16.31 4.39
N THR A 213 1.76 -17.41 4.94
CA THR A 213 2.48 -17.44 6.23
C THR A 213 3.98 -17.55 5.96
N LEU A 214 4.78 -16.62 6.47
CA LEU A 214 6.24 -16.77 6.46
C LEU A 214 6.64 -17.86 7.46
N LYS A 215 7.34 -18.88 6.97
CA LYS A 215 7.84 -19.98 7.78
C LYS A 215 9.31 -20.20 7.49
N THR A 216 10.11 -20.24 8.56
CA THR A 216 11.53 -20.60 8.50
C THR A 216 11.66 -22.12 8.61
N SER A 217 12.35 -22.73 7.65
CA SER A 217 12.66 -24.17 7.68
C SER A 217 13.74 -24.48 8.72
N LYS A 218 14.00 -25.77 8.97
CA LYS A 218 15.05 -26.20 9.91
C LYS A 218 16.45 -25.76 9.45
N GLU A 219 16.59 -25.55 8.15
CA GLU A 219 17.81 -25.11 7.45
C GLU A 219 17.95 -23.58 7.44
N GLY A 220 17.04 -22.83 8.09
CA GLY A 220 17.11 -21.36 8.21
C GLY A 220 16.53 -20.59 7.03
N VAL A 221 15.92 -21.26 6.05
CA VAL A 221 15.32 -20.60 4.87
C VAL A 221 13.90 -20.15 5.20
N THR A 222 13.64 -18.84 5.08
CA THR A 222 12.31 -18.26 5.26
C THR A 222 11.59 -18.15 3.93
N GLN A 223 10.40 -18.74 3.85
CA GLN A 223 9.57 -18.71 2.63
C GLN A 223 8.08 -18.67 2.97
N PHE A 224 7.28 -18.21 2.02
CA PHE A 224 5.83 -18.23 2.15
C PHE A 224 5.28 -19.66 2.02
N GLN A 225 4.33 -19.98 2.89
CA GLN A 225 3.44 -21.14 2.79
C GLN A 225 2.02 -20.63 2.61
N TRP A 226 1.29 -21.21 1.66
CA TRP A 226 0.01 -20.68 1.22
C TRP A 226 -1.15 -21.58 1.64
N ALA A 227 -2.26 -20.93 1.99
CA ALA A 227 -3.55 -21.56 2.17
C ALA A 227 -4.63 -20.66 1.57
N GLU A 228 -5.77 -21.26 1.21
CA GLU A 228 -6.95 -20.54 0.77
C GLU A 228 -7.95 -20.41 1.93
N THR A 229 -8.73 -19.33 1.91
CA THR A 229 -9.86 -19.11 2.80
C THR A 229 -11.12 -18.90 1.98
N PHE A 230 -12.25 -19.35 2.53
CA PHE A 230 -13.57 -19.18 1.97
C PHE A 230 -14.51 -18.63 3.05
N ARG A 231 -15.55 -17.88 2.67
CA ARG A 231 -16.56 -17.27 3.56
C ARG A 231 -16.03 -16.19 4.50
N ILE A 232 -14.88 -15.57 4.21
CA ILE A 232 -14.41 -14.38 4.92
C ILE A 232 -14.66 -13.18 4.01
N ASP A 233 -15.77 -12.48 4.25
CA ASP A 233 -16.05 -11.22 3.57
C ASP A 233 -15.20 -10.11 4.19
N ALA A 234 -14.03 -9.91 3.61
CA ALA A 234 -13.05 -8.91 4.02
C ALA A 234 -12.43 -8.22 2.78
N SER A 235 -13.07 -8.38 1.62
CA SER A 235 -12.62 -7.86 0.32
C SER A 235 -12.76 -6.34 0.22
N SER A 236 -13.68 -5.75 0.99
CA SER A 236 -13.88 -4.30 1.11
C SER A 236 -12.82 -3.65 1.99
N SER A 237 -12.57 -4.21 3.19
CA SER A 237 -11.62 -3.67 4.14
C SER A 237 -11.13 -4.73 5.14
N ALA A 238 -9.83 -4.72 5.39
CA ALA A 238 -9.19 -5.46 6.46
C ALA A 238 -8.04 -4.62 7.01
N THR A 239 -7.88 -4.60 8.34
CA THR A 239 -6.83 -3.80 8.99
C THR A 239 -6.34 -4.47 10.26
N SER A 240 -5.06 -4.27 10.58
CA SER A 240 -4.45 -4.68 11.85
C SER A 240 -3.76 -3.51 12.52
N GLY A 241 -3.68 -3.56 13.84
CA GLY A 241 -2.97 -2.58 14.65
C GLY A 241 -2.84 -3.01 16.10
N PHE A 242 -2.04 -2.29 16.88
CA PHE A 242 -1.87 -2.58 18.31
C PHE A 242 -2.86 -1.77 19.15
N ASN A 243 -3.46 -2.43 20.14
CA ASN A 243 -4.25 -1.72 21.14
C ASN A 243 -3.34 -1.02 22.18
N ALA A 244 -3.95 -0.31 23.14
CA ALA A 244 -3.22 0.40 24.20
C ALA A 244 -2.37 -0.52 25.10
N ALA A 245 -2.62 -1.83 25.11
CA ALA A 245 -1.84 -2.83 25.84
C ALA A 245 -0.74 -3.48 24.99
N GLY A 246 -0.51 -2.99 23.76
CA GLY A 246 0.48 -3.56 22.84
C GLY A 246 0.09 -4.90 22.23
N VAL A 247 -1.19 -5.30 22.32
CA VAL A 247 -1.69 -6.55 21.73
C VAL A 247 -2.19 -6.27 20.31
N GLU A 248 -1.74 -7.04 19.33
CA GLU A 248 -2.23 -6.93 17.95
C GLU A 248 -3.72 -7.31 17.89
N LYS A 249 -4.50 -6.45 17.24
CA LYS A 249 -5.90 -6.64 16.91
C LYS A 249 -6.04 -6.50 15.41
N TYR A 250 -6.98 -7.24 14.86
CA TYR A 250 -7.30 -7.19 13.45
C TYR A 250 -8.81 -7.23 13.27
N PHE A 251 -9.28 -6.44 12.32
CA PHE A 251 -10.68 -6.21 12.01
C PHE A 251 -10.86 -6.32 10.51
N HIS A 252 -12.04 -6.73 10.08
CA HIS A 252 -12.47 -6.61 8.69
C HIS A 252 -13.90 -6.08 8.68
N GLY A 253 -14.21 -5.27 7.68
CA GLY A 253 -15.58 -4.91 7.35
C GLY A 253 -16.18 -5.96 6.44
N ASP A 254 -17.52 -6.00 6.37
CA ASP A 254 -18.22 -6.70 5.31
C ASP A 254 -18.26 -5.84 4.04
N TYR A 255 -18.90 -6.31 2.96
CA TYR A 255 -19.01 -5.53 1.73
C TYR A 255 -19.60 -4.11 1.91
N ALA A 256 -20.42 -3.87 2.94
CA ALA A 256 -21.07 -2.58 3.19
C ALA A 256 -20.25 -1.61 4.05
N GLY A 257 -19.15 -2.06 4.66
CA GLY A 257 -18.25 -1.25 5.48
C GLY A 257 -18.32 -1.59 6.96
#